data_AF-A0A1H3VL43-F1
#
_entry.id   AF-A0A1H3VL43-F1
#
_cell.length_a   1.000
_cell.length_b   1.000
_cell.length_c   1.000
_cell.angle_alpha   90.00
_cell.angle_beta   90.00
_cell.angle_gamma   90.00
#
_symmetry.space_group_name_H-M   'P 1'
#
loop_
_entity.id
_entity.type
_entity.pdbx_description
1 polymer ?
#
loop_
_entity_poly.entity_id
_entity_poly.type
_entity_poly.pdbx_seq_one_letter_code
_entity_poly.pdbx_strand_id
1 'polypeptide(L)'
;MKILDLFCVSIYAHYNKMKQKGRSVIPWFETCCVIALSLAITALVFTKLILSKYKNLMLFDNENTFLISFLSFCICIFFIVKRYFFNKDKHLKALEMFYGTYSDKQRNRCSFISLSILVFLPLFIYLFLYLQAVNII
;
A
#
# COMPACT_ATOMS: atom_id res chain seq x y z
N MET A 1 -16.46 -6.73 9.97
CA MET A 1 -15.06 -6.96 9.56
C MET A 1 -14.26 -5.73 9.94
N LYS A 2 -13.19 -5.86 10.72
CA LYS A 2 -12.33 -4.73 11.07
C LYS A 2 -11.46 -4.38 9.86
N ILE A 3 -11.00 -3.13 9.76
CA ILE A 3 -10.11 -2.67 8.67
C ILE A 3 -8.82 -3.49 8.63
N LEU A 4 -8.28 -3.86 9.80
CA LEU A 4 -7.10 -4.71 9.92
C LEU A 4 -7.34 -6.11 9.34
N ASP A 5 -8.52 -6.69 9.51
CA ASP A 5 -8.88 -7.99 8.93
C ASP A 5 -8.82 -7.93 7.40
N LEU A 6 -9.32 -6.83 6.85
CA LEU A 6 -9.32 -6.55 5.41
C LEU A 6 -7.89 -6.56 4.85
N PHE A 7 -6.97 -5.88 5.55
CA PHE A 7 -5.55 -5.86 5.21
C PHE A 7 -4.90 -7.24 5.34
N CYS A 8 -5.02 -7.89 6.50
CA CYS A 8 -4.39 -9.20 6.76
C CYS A 8 -4.86 -10.28 5.77
N VAL A 9 -6.18 -10.37 5.52
CA VAL A 9 -6.75 -11.32 4.56
C VAL A 9 -6.24 -11.04 3.15
N SER A 10 -6.14 -9.77 2.76
CA SER A 10 -5.71 -9.39 1.40
C SER A 10 -4.22 -9.60 1.18
N ILE A 11 -3.38 -9.32 2.18
CA ILE A 11 -1.94 -9.60 2.16
C ILE A 11 -1.70 -11.10 1.96
N TYR A 12 -2.38 -11.93 2.76
CA TYR A 12 -2.23 -13.38 2.65
C TYR A 12 -2.82 -13.92 1.34
N ALA A 13 -3.96 -13.41 0.90
CA ALA A 13 -4.57 -13.79 -0.38
C ALA A 13 -3.62 -13.53 -1.55
N HIS A 14 -2.96 -12.36 -1.56
CA HIS A 14 -1.99 -12.00 -2.59
C HIS A 14 -0.75 -12.89 -2.51
N TYR A 15 -0.18 -13.08 -1.32
CA TYR A 15 0.95 -13.99 -1.09
C TYR A 15 0.64 -15.42 -1.58
N ASN A 16 -0.50 -15.97 -1.20
CA ASN A 16 -0.91 -17.32 -1.57
C ASN A 16 -1.12 -17.45 -3.09
N LYS A 17 -1.73 -16.45 -3.73
CA LYS A 17 -1.91 -16.41 -5.18
C LYS A 17 -0.58 -16.38 -5.94
N MET A 18 0.42 -15.67 -5.42
CA MET A 18 1.75 -15.65 -6.02
C MET A 18 2.51 -16.96 -5.79
N LYS A 19 2.36 -17.56 -4.61
CA LYS A 19 2.89 -18.90 -4.31
C LYS A 19 2.30 -19.98 -5.24
N GLN A 20 0.99 -19.97 -5.47
CA GLN A 20 0.30 -20.92 -6.34
C GLN A 20 0.68 -20.80 -7.82
N LYS A 21 1.05 -19.60 -8.28
CA LYS A 21 1.45 -19.36 -9.67
C LYS A 21 2.86 -19.86 -10.02
N GLY A 22 3.62 -20.40 -9.05
CA GLY A 22 4.94 -20.99 -9.30
C GLY A 22 5.95 -20.00 -9.87
N ARG A 23 5.80 -18.70 -9.60
CA ARG A 23 6.73 -17.68 -10.11
C ARG A 23 8.13 -17.87 -9.51
N SER A 24 9.15 -17.50 -10.28
CA SER A 24 10.55 -17.48 -9.84
C SER A 24 10.82 -16.46 -8.73
N VAL A 25 10.00 -15.41 -8.64
CA VAL A 25 10.10 -14.37 -7.63
C VAL A 25 9.50 -14.85 -6.32
N ILE A 26 10.20 -14.58 -5.21
CA ILE A 26 9.76 -15.01 -3.89
C ILE A 26 8.42 -14.31 -3.55
N PRO A 27 7.32 -15.04 -3.26
CA PRO A 27 5.98 -14.46 -3.15
C PRO A 27 5.84 -13.33 -2.11
N TRP A 28 6.61 -13.39 -1.01
CA TRP A 28 6.62 -12.32 -0.01
C TRP A 28 7.26 -11.04 -0.55
N PHE A 29 8.22 -11.12 -1.47
CA PHE A 29 8.91 -9.97 -2.05
C PHE A 29 7.95 -9.14 -2.89
N GLU A 30 7.23 -9.77 -3.83
CA GLU A 30 6.22 -9.08 -4.65
C GLU A 30 5.15 -8.41 -3.77
N THR A 31 4.66 -9.14 -2.76
CA THR A 31 3.66 -8.61 -1.83
C THR A 31 4.17 -7.37 -1.09
N CYS A 32 5.42 -7.39 -0.61
CA CYS A 32 6.04 -6.25 0.05
C CYS A 32 6.22 -5.07 -0.92
N CYS A 33 6.65 -5.30 -2.15
CA CYS A 33 6.83 -4.26 -3.16
C CYS A 33 5.52 -3.54 -3.48
N VAL A 34 4.43 -4.28 -3.72
CA VAL A 34 3.12 -3.69 -4.05
C VAL A 34 2.62 -2.79 -2.92
N ILE A 35 2.73 -3.26 -1.68
CA ILE A 35 2.30 -2.48 -0.50
C ILE A 35 3.20 -1.26 -0.32
N ALA A 36 4.52 -1.41 -0.45
CA ALA A 36 5.49 -0.34 -0.30
C ALA A 36 5.26 0.79 -1.32
N LEU A 37 5.12 0.45 -2.61
CA LEU A 37 4.85 1.41 -3.67
C LEU A 37 3.54 2.18 -3.41
N SER A 38 2.48 1.45 -3.07
CA SER A 38 1.15 2.04 -2.90
C SER A 38 1.06 2.95 -1.67
N LEU A 39 1.68 2.54 -0.56
CA LEU A 39 1.71 3.38 0.64
C LEU A 39 2.65 4.57 0.47
N ALA A 40 3.81 4.39 -0.16
CA ALA A 40 4.75 5.48 -0.38
C ALA A 40 4.17 6.56 -1.30
N ILE A 41 3.54 6.19 -2.41
CA ILE A 41 2.92 7.16 -3.31
C ILE A 41 1.77 7.88 -2.62
N THR A 42 0.91 7.14 -1.90
CA THR A 42 -0.21 7.73 -1.16
C THR A 42 0.29 8.73 -0.10
N ALA A 43 1.28 8.33 0.69
CA ALA A 43 1.84 9.17 1.75
C ALA A 43 2.45 10.45 1.18
N LEU A 44 3.25 10.36 0.11
CA LEU A 44 3.91 11.54 -0.45
C LEU A 44 2.95 12.50 -1.15
N VAL A 45 1.97 11.98 -1.89
CA VAL A 45 0.93 12.81 -2.49
C VAL A 45 0.10 13.49 -1.40
N PHE A 46 -0.22 12.78 -0.32
CA PHE A 46 -0.93 13.36 0.83
C PHE A 46 -0.09 14.43 1.56
N THR A 47 1.21 14.17 1.77
CA THR A 47 2.13 15.16 2.36
C THR A 47 2.22 16.40 1.48
N LYS A 48 2.30 16.25 0.16
CA LYS A 48 2.26 17.38 -0.79
C LYS A 48 0.95 18.17 -0.66
N LEU A 49 -0.18 17.49 -0.53
CA LEU A 49 -1.48 18.14 -0.34
C LEU A 49 -1.57 18.96 0.96
N ILE A 50 -1.02 18.45 2.06
CA ILE A 50 -1.00 19.20 3.32
C ILE A 50 -0.04 20.40 3.20
N LEU A 51 1.16 20.16 2.66
CA LEU A 51 2.21 21.17 2.56
C LEU A 51 1.91 22.25 1.52
N SER A 52 1.10 21.99 0.49
CA SER A 52 0.69 23.01 -0.50
C SER A 52 -0.05 24.18 0.15
N LYS A 53 -0.71 23.96 1.29
CA LYS A 53 -1.35 25.03 2.08
C LYS A 53 -0.34 25.91 2.82
N TYR A 54 0.86 25.40 3.08
CA TYR A 54 1.94 26.11 3.75
C TYR A 54 2.95 26.61 2.69
N LYS A 55 2.66 27.78 2.10
CA LYS A 55 3.40 28.42 0.98
C LYS A 55 4.94 28.47 1.09
N ASN A 56 5.53 28.22 2.25
CA ASN A 56 6.97 28.25 2.48
C ASN A 56 7.70 26.89 2.40
N LEU A 57 6.99 25.78 2.17
CA LEU A 57 7.59 24.43 2.12
C LEU A 57 7.62 23.87 0.68
N MET A 58 8.46 24.46 -0.17
CA MET A 58 8.76 23.99 -1.56
C MET A 58 9.56 22.66 -1.62
N LEU A 59 9.57 21.87 -0.55
CA LEU A 59 10.45 20.71 -0.40
C LEU A 59 10.20 19.62 -1.46
N PHE A 60 9.03 19.63 -2.11
CA PHE A 60 8.59 18.66 -3.12
C PHE A 60 8.29 19.25 -4.51
N ASP A 61 8.74 20.49 -4.79
CA ASP A 61 8.59 21.08 -6.14
C ASP A 61 9.68 20.60 -7.10
N ASN A 62 10.83 20.16 -6.57
CA ASN A 62 11.87 19.51 -7.35
C ASN A 62 11.57 18.02 -7.51
N GLU A 63 11.43 17.57 -8.76
CA GLU A 63 11.17 16.17 -9.12
C GLU A 63 12.20 15.21 -8.53
N ASN A 64 13.48 15.61 -8.48
CA ASN A 64 14.55 14.79 -7.91
C ASN A 64 14.36 14.58 -6.40
N THR A 65 13.98 15.63 -5.67
CA THR A 65 13.71 15.54 -4.22
C THR A 65 12.49 14.67 -3.95
N PHE A 66 11.46 14.77 -4.78
CA PHE A 66 10.29 13.89 -4.71
C PHE A 66 10.67 12.43 -4.97
N LEU A 67 11.44 12.16 -6.03
CA LEU A 67 11.86 10.81 -6.40
C LEU A 67 12.74 10.16 -5.34
N ILE A 68 13.73 10.89 -4.81
CA ILE A 68 14.59 10.40 -3.72
C ILE A 68 13.76 10.11 -2.47
N SER A 69 12.84 11.02 -2.11
CA SER A 69 11.93 10.82 -0.98
C SER A 69 11.04 9.59 -1.20
N PHE A 70 10.50 9.41 -2.40
CA PHE A 70 9.68 8.27 -2.79
C PHE A 70 10.42 6.95 -2.69
N LEU A 71 11.62 6.87 -3.24
CA LEU A 71 12.44 5.65 -3.18
C LEU A 71 12.83 5.32 -1.75
N SER A 72 13.27 6.32 -0.97
CA SER A 72 13.60 6.14 0.45
C SER A 72 12.40 5.62 1.26
N PHE A 73 11.22 6.21 1.05
CA PHE A 73 9.99 5.79 1.73
C PHE A 73 9.55 4.38 1.31
N CYS A 74 9.66 4.05 0.02
CA CYS A 74 9.41 2.70 -0.50
C CYS A 74 10.31 1.67 0.19
N ILE A 75 11.61 1.95 0.28
CA ILE A 75 12.58 1.05 0.93
C ILE A 75 12.23 0.86 2.41
N CYS A 76 11.94 1.96 3.12
CA CYS A 76 11.53 1.91 4.52
C CYS A 76 10.26 1.06 4.73
N ILE A 77 9.20 1.33 3.98
CA ILE A 77 7.93 0.59 4.09
C ILE A 77 8.13 -0.88 3.72
N PHE A 78 8.91 -1.17 2.67
CA PHE A 78 9.22 -2.52 2.25
C PHE A 78 9.83 -3.34 3.41
N PHE A 79 10.85 -2.80 4.08
CA PHE A 79 11.47 -3.48 5.20
C PHE A 79 10.55 -3.60 6.41
N ILE A 80 9.69 -2.61 6.68
CA ILE A 80 8.68 -2.69 7.74
C ILE A 80 7.69 -3.82 7.47
N VAL A 81 7.11 -3.88 6.26
CA VAL A 81 6.14 -4.91 5.86
C VAL A 81 6.80 -6.29 5.90
N LYS A 82 8.01 -6.42 5.34
CA LYS A 82 8.79 -7.67 5.39
C LYS A 82 9.01 -8.10 6.84
N ARG A 83 9.48 -7.20 7.70
CA ARG A 83 9.78 -7.48 9.11
C ARG A 83 8.54 -7.90 9.89
N TYR A 84 7.41 -7.24 9.65
CA TYR A 84 6.17 -7.45 10.41
C TYR A 84 5.43 -8.72 9.98
N PHE A 85 5.28 -8.97 8.68
CA PHE A 85 4.43 -10.05 8.18
C PHE A 85 5.20 -11.32 7.77
N PHE A 86 6.44 -11.18 7.30
CA PHE A 86 7.14 -12.26 6.59
C PHE A 86 8.45 -12.71 7.23
N ASN A 87 8.93 -12.04 8.29
CA ASN A 87 10.23 -12.34 8.89
C ASN A 87 10.20 -13.48 9.91
N LYS A 88 9.02 -13.87 10.40
CA LYS A 88 8.86 -15.06 11.26
C LYS A 88 7.72 -15.91 10.73
N ASP A 89 7.94 -17.22 10.65
CA ASP A 89 6.91 -18.19 10.26
C ASP A 89 5.64 -18.09 11.13
N LYS A 90 5.78 -17.65 12.38
CA LYS A 90 4.64 -17.40 13.28
C LYS A 90 3.68 -16.34 12.74
N HIS A 91 4.18 -15.26 12.15
CA HIS A 91 3.33 -14.20 11.59
C HIS A 91 2.64 -14.65 10.30
N LEU A 92 3.35 -15.43 9.48
CA LEU A 92 2.78 -16.03 8.28
C LEU A 92 1.66 -17.04 8.62
N LYS A 93 1.88 -17.91 9.62
CA LYS A 93 0.85 -18.83 10.13
C LYS A 93 -0.34 -18.09 10.72
N ALA A 94 -0.11 -16.97 11.41
CA ALA A 94 -1.21 -16.14 11.91
C ALA A 94 -2.05 -15.58 10.75
N LEU A 95 -1.41 -15.05 9.70
CA LEU A 95 -2.09 -14.59 8.49
C LEU A 95 -2.91 -15.71 7.82
N GLU A 96 -2.35 -16.92 7.76
CA GLU A 96 -3.03 -18.10 7.24
C GLU A 96 -4.28 -18.47 8.06
N MET A 97 -4.17 -18.51 9.39
CA MET A 97 -5.32 -18.77 10.28
C MET A 97 -6.40 -17.70 10.12
N PHE A 98 -6.01 -16.42 10.05
CA PHE A 98 -6.94 -15.32 9.78
C PHE A 98 -7.65 -15.51 8.44
N TYR A 99 -6.91 -15.81 7.37
CA TYR A 99 -7.49 -16.11 6.05
C TYR A 99 -8.45 -17.31 6.11
N GLY A 100 -8.06 -18.36 6.81
CA GLY A 100 -8.83 -19.59 7.06
C GLY A 100 -10.19 -19.35 7.70
N THR A 101 -10.29 -18.33 8.55
CA THR A 101 -11.51 -17.99 9.32
C THR A 101 -12.64 -17.43 8.45
N TYR A 102 -12.33 -16.85 7.29
CA TYR A 102 -13.34 -16.24 6.40
C TYR A 102 -13.77 -17.19 5.28
N SER A 103 -15.03 -17.13 4.90
CA SER A 103 -15.56 -17.84 3.72
C SER A 103 -14.98 -17.28 2.40
N ASP A 104 -15.01 -18.06 1.32
CA ASP A 104 -14.49 -17.61 0.01
C ASP A 104 -15.19 -16.36 -0.52
N LYS A 105 -16.50 -16.23 -0.30
CA LYS A 105 -17.25 -15.02 -0.65
C LYS A 105 -16.75 -13.79 0.11
N GLN A 106 -16.39 -13.95 1.39
CA GLN A 106 -15.82 -12.88 2.20
C GLN A 106 -14.39 -12.55 1.76
N ARG A 107 -13.54 -13.55 1.53
CA ARG A 107 -12.15 -13.36 1.02
C ARG A 107 -12.11 -12.61 -0.31
N ASN A 108 -13.03 -12.93 -1.23
CA ASN A 108 -13.16 -12.23 -2.50
C ASN A 108 -13.59 -10.77 -2.32
N ARG A 109 -14.54 -10.50 -1.41
CA ARG A 109 -14.93 -9.14 -1.04
C ARG A 109 -13.77 -8.37 -0.41
N CYS A 110 -13.00 -8.96 0.51
CA CYS A 110 -11.81 -8.34 1.10
C CYS A 110 -10.81 -7.95 0.00
N SER A 111 -10.52 -8.88 -0.90
CA SER A 111 -9.56 -8.66 -1.98
C SER A 111 -10.02 -7.53 -2.91
N PHE A 112 -11.31 -7.52 -3.28
CA PHE A 112 -11.89 -6.47 -4.12
C PHE A 112 -11.85 -5.09 -3.45
N ILE A 113 -12.25 -5.00 -2.17
CA ILE A 113 -12.25 -3.76 -1.41
C ILE A 113 -10.81 -3.24 -1.22
N SER A 114 -9.87 -4.09 -0.82
CA SER A 114 -8.46 -3.68 -0.66
C SER A 114 -7.85 -3.20 -1.95
N LEU A 115 -8.13 -3.88 -3.06
CA LEU A 115 -7.63 -3.48 -4.38
C LEU A 115 -8.25 -2.16 -4.82
N SER A 116 -9.55 -1.98 -4.55
CA SER A 116 -10.24 -0.71 -4.79
C SER A 116 -9.59 0.42 -3.97
N ILE A 117 -9.33 0.21 -2.67
CA ILE A 117 -8.67 1.21 -1.81
C ILE A 117 -7.27 1.53 -2.35
N LEU A 118 -6.47 0.51 -2.69
CA LEU A 118 -5.12 0.70 -3.22
C LEU A 118 -5.08 1.52 -4.51
N VAL A 119 -6.08 1.38 -5.39
CA VAL A 119 -6.14 2.09 -6.66
C VAL A 119 -6.80 3.47 -6.51
N PHE A 120 -7.96 3.53 -5.85
CA PHE A 120 -8.76 4.76 -5.79
C PHE A 120 -8.20 5.78 -4.80
N LEU A 121 -7.54 5.36 -3.71
CA LEU A 121 -7.00 6.29 -2.72
C LEU A 121 -5.95 7.26 -3.32
N PRO A 122 -4.89 6.81 -4.00
CA PRO A 122 -3.93 7.75 -4.61
C PRO A 122 -4.58 8.60 -5.71
N LEU A 123 -5.51 8.03 -6.50
CA LEU A 123 -6.25 8.78 -7.53
C LEU A 123 -7.11 9.89 -6.93
N PHE A 124 -7.79 9.62 -5.81
CA PHE A 124 -8.64 10.59 -5.14
C PHE A 124 -7.83 11.76 -4.57
N ILE A 125 -6.67 11.48 -3.95
CA ILE A 125 -5.78 12.53 -3.43
C ILE A 125 -5.18 13.34 -4.59
N TYR A 126 -4.79 12.68 -5.69
CA TYR A 126 -4.29 13.37 -6.88
C TYR A 126 -5.35 14.28 -7.52
N LEU A 127 -6.60 13.80 -7.64
CA LEU A 127 -7.71 14.61 -8.13
C LEU A 127 -7.90 15.87 -7.28
N PHE A 128 -7.78 15.75 -5.95
CA PHE A 128 -7.90 16.89 -5.06
C PHE A 128 -6.77 17.91 -5.27
N LEU A 129 -5.52 17.45 -5.42
CA LEU A 129 -4.39 18.32 -5.78
C LEU A 129 -4.61 19.03 -7.13
N TYR A 130 -5.16 18.32 -8.11
CA TYR A 130 -5.47 18.89 -9.42
C TYR A 130 -6.55 19.98 -9.33
N LEU A 131 -7.63 19.72 -8.60
CA LEU A 131 -8.70 20.70 -8.40
C LEU A 131 -8.20 21.97 -7.68
N GLN A 132 -7.27 21.81 -6.72
CA GLN A 132 -6.60 22.94 -6.07
C GLN A 132 -5.71 23.72 -7.04
N ALA A 133 -4.98 23.03 -7.91
CA ALA A 133 -4.10 23.67 -8.89
C ALA A 133 -4.87 24.47 -9.96
N VAL A 134 -6.10 24.05 -10.31
CA VAL A 134 -6.96 24.72 -11.30
C VAL A 134 -7.89 25.77 -10.65
N ASN A 135 -7.71 26.09 -9.36
CA ASN A 135 -8.51 27.05 -8.59
C ASN A 135 -10.02 26.75 -8.57
N ILE A 136 -10.41 25.47 -8.66
CA ILE A 136 -11.81 25.06 -8.55
C ILE A 136 -12.21 24.93 -7.06
N ILE A 137 -11.24 24.61 -6.19
CA ILE A 137 -11.36 24.48 -4.73
C ILE A 137 -10.13 25.12 -4.08
#